data_AF-A0A925JT77-F1
#
_entry.id   AF-A0A925JT77-F1
#
_cell.length_a   1.000
_cell.length_b   1.000
_cell.length_c   1.000
_cell.angle_alpha   90.00
_cell.angle_beta   90.00
_cell.angle_gamma   90.00
#
_symmetry.space_group_name_H-M   'P 1'
#
loop_
_entity.id
_entity.type
_entity.pdbx_description
1 polymer ?
#
loop_
_entity_poly.entity_id
_entity_poly.type
_entity_poly.pdbx_seq_one_letter_code
_entity_poly.pdbx_strand_id
1 'polypeptide(L)'
;MTLTIELPPEVEALYTSEARITGVTLEALLQERLIAHASPAIVKALAPEERVSALLQWAATHPVTPLLSEEAMSRRFLYHQRP
;
A
#
# COMPACT_ATOMS: atom_id res chain seq x y z
N MET A 1 -16.43 -19.35 16.62
CA MET A 1 -16.83 -18.39 17.66
C MET A 1 -17.86 -17.46 17.04
N THR A 2 -18.97 -17.18 17.72
CA THR A 2 -20.03 -16.27 17.25
C THR A 2 -19.98 -15.00 18.09
N LEU A 3 -19.90 -13.85 17.42
CA LEU A 3 -19.86 -12.52 18.03
C LEU A 3 -21.05 -11.72 17.48
N THR A 4 -21.80 -11.07 18.37
CA THR A 4 -22.87 -10.13 18.00
C THR A 4 -22.37 -8.72 18.27
N ILE A 5 -22.50 -7.84 17.28
CA ILE A 5 -22.08 -6.44 17.35
C ILE A 5 -23.31 -5.60 17.02
N GLU A 6 -23.65 -4.64 17.88
CA GLU A 6 -24.67 -3.65 17.57
C GLU A 6 -24.02 -2.44 16.89
N LEU A 7 -24.51 -2.10 15.70
CA LEU A 7 -24.03 -0.95 14.94
C LEU A 7 -24.99 0.22 15.08
N PRO A 8 -24.49 1.46 15.23
CA PRO A 8 -25.32 2.63 15.07
C PRO A 8 -25.97 2.65 13.67
N PRO A 9 -27.22 3.12 13.52
CA PRO A 9 -27.94 3.08 12.23
C PRO A 9 -27.20 3.74 11.06
N GLU A 10 -26.46 4.81 11.34
CA GLU A 10 -25.66 5.52 10.32
C GLU A 10 -24.50 4.66 9.81
N VAL A 11 -23.85 3.89 10.69
CA VAL A 11 -22.72 3.02 10.35
C VAL A 11 -23.21 1.79 9.60
N GLU A 12 -24.35 1.22 10.01
CA GLU A 12 -24.99 0.10 9.32
C GLU A 12 -25.35 0.47 7.87
N ALA A 13 -25.92 1.66 7.66
CA ALA A 13 -26.29 2.14 6.32
C ALA A 13 -25.08 2.26 5.38
N LEU A 14 -23.95 2.76 5.90
CA LEU A 14 -22.71 2.88 5.14
C LEU A 14 -22.20 1.51 4.70
N TYR A 15 -22.04 0.55 5.63
CA TYR A 15 -21.56 -0.78 5.28
C TYR A 15 -22.54 -1.56 4.40
N THR A 16 -23.85 -1.36 4.59
CA THR A 16 -24.87 -1.96 3.72
C THR A 16 -24.74 -1.45 2.28
N SER A 17 -24.45 -0.16 2.11
CA SER A 17 -24.22 0.41 0.78
C SER A 17 -22.96 -0.15 0.12
N GLU A 18 -21.87 -0.29 0.89
CA GLU A 18 -20.60 -0.87 0.43
C GLU A 18 -20.76 -2.34 0.03
N ALA A 19 -21.50 -3.13 0.83
CA ALA A 19 -21.79 -4.53 0.56
C ALA A 19 -22.58 -4.69 -0.74
N ARG A 20 -23.56 -3.81 -1.00
CA ARG A 20 -24.30 -3.78 -2.27
C ARG A 20 -23.42 -3.47 -3.46
N ILE A 21 -22.49 -2.53 -3.33
CA ILE A 21 -21.56 -2.15 -4.42
C ILE A 21 -20.60 -3.31 -4.73
N THR A 22 -20.10 -3.96 -3.69
CA THR A 22 -19.12 -5.07 -3.81
C THR A 22 -19.78 -6.42 -4.09
N GLY A 23 -21.12 -6.50 -4.03
CA GLY A 23 -21.89 -7.71 -4.33
C GLY A 23 -21.80 -8.79 -3.26
N VAL A 24 -21.43 -8.43 -2.03
CA VAL A 24 -21.31 -9.35 -0.89
C VAL A 24 -22.37 -9.07 0.17
N THR A 25 -22.53 -9.96 1.15
CA THR A 25 -23.41 -9.69 2.29
C THR A 25 -22.74 -8.77 3.30
N LEU A 26 -23.54 -8.08 4.12
CA LEU A 26 -23.04 -7.18 5.16
C LEU A 26 -22.11 -7.92 6.14
N GLU A 27 -22.49 -9.15 6.53
CA GLU A 27 -21.73 -9.97 7.45
C GLU A 27 -20.37 -10.38 6.87
N ALA A 28 -20.33 -10.76 5.58
CA ALA A 28 -19.10 -11.13 4.90
C ALA A 28 -18.13 -9.93 4.81
N LEU A 29 -18.66 -8.75 4.47
CA LEU A 29 -17.87 -7.51 4.41
C LEU A 29 -17.30 -7.15 5.80
N LEU A 30 -18.13 -7.19 6.84
CA LEU A 30 -17.69 -6.87 8.21
C LEU A 30 -16.67 -7.89 8.71
N GLN A 31 -16.85 -9.17 8.41
CA GLN A 31 -15.90 -10.22 8.76
C GLN A 31 -14.54 -9.99 8.07
N GLU A 32 -14.52 -9.67 6.77
CA GLU A 32 -13.29 -9.34 6.05
C GLU A 32 -12.58 -8.14 6.69
N ARG A 33 -13.32 -7.06 6.98
CA ARG A 33 -12.77 -5.84 7.59
C ARG A 33 -12.21 -6.10 8.99
N LEU A 34 -12.91 -6.87 9.82
CA LEU A 34 -12.46 -7.26 11.16
C LEU A 34 -11.21 -8.14 11.09
N ILE A 35 -11.13 -9.09 10.16
CA ILE A 35 -9.93 -9.90 9.93
C ILE A 35 -8.77 -9.03 9.46
N ALA A 36 -9.01 -8.09 8.55
CA ALA A 36 -7.99 -7.16 8.07
C ALA A 36 -7.47 -6.24 9.18
N HIS A 37 -8.33 -5.80 10.10
CA HIS A 37 -7.93 -4.98 11.26
C HIS A 37 -7.26 -5.79 12.37
N ALA A 38 -7.70 -7.04 12.59
CA ALA A 38 -7.15 -7.94 13.59
C ALA A 38 -5.81 -8.54 13.14
N SER A 39 -5.59 -8.62 11.82
CA SER A 39 -4.26 -8.84 11.27
C SER A 39 -3.43 -7.62 11.68
N PRO A 40 -2.43 -7.74 12.59
CA PRO A 40 -1.38 -6.73 12.59
C PRO A 40 -0.96 -6.66 11.13
N ALA A 41 -0.85 -5.48 10.53
CA ALA A 41 -0.29 -5.40 9.19
C ALA A 41 1.01 -6.21 9.25
N ILE A 42 0.98 -7.44 8.72
CA ILE A 42 2.17 -8.24 8.54
C ILE A 42 2.77 -7.60 7.30
N VAL A 43 3.21 -6.36 7.45
CA VAL A 43 4.50 -5.98 6.95
C VAL A 43 5.40 -6.98 7.65
N LYS A 44 5.55 -8.15 7.01
CA LYS A 44 6.61 -9.09 7.31
C LYS A 44 7.83 -8.20 7.17
N ALA A 45 8.32 -7.67 8.28
CA ALA A 45 9.48 -6.81 8.29
C ALA A 45 10.58 -7.76 7.83
N LEU A 46 10.84 -7.73 6.52
CA LEU A 46 11.87 -8.52 5.90
C LEU A 46 13.11 -8.35 6.78
N ALA A 47 13.76 -9.46 7.11
CA ALA A 47 15.03 -9.38 7.82
C ALA A 47 15.97 -8.46 7.02
N PRO A 48 16.93 -7.76 7.66
CA PRO A 48 17.80 -6.81 6.97
C PRO A 48 18.40 -7.36 5.67
N GLU A 49 18.81 -8.63 5.67
CA GLU A 49 19.33 -9.33 4.49
C GLU A 49 18.28 -9.53 3.39
N GLU A 50 17.05 -9.89 3.77
CA GLU A 50 15.93 -10.07 2.84
C GLU A 50 15.52 -8.73 2.19
N ARG A 51 15.67 -7.61 2.92
CA ARG A 51 15.43 -6.26 2.37
C ARG A 51 16.45 -5.90 1.31
N VAL A 52 17.73 -6.21 1.55
CA VAL A 52 18.80 -5.98 0.58
C VAL A 52 18.55 -6.79 -0.68
N SER A 53 18.24 -8.08 -0.53
CA SER A 53 17.93 -8.95 -1.66
C SER A 53 16.72 -8.46 -2.46
N ALA A 54 15.63 -8.09 -1.80
CA ALA A 54 14.43 -7.56 -2.44
C ALA A 54 14.71 -6.24 -3.19
N LEU A 55 15.51 -5.35 -2.60
CA LEU A 55 15.91 -4.09 -3.25
C LEU A 55 16.75 -4.35 -4.51
N LEU A 56 17.71 -5.26 -4.45
CA LEU A 56 18.56 -5.61 -5.60
C LEU A 56 17.76 -6.26 -6.72
N GLN A 57 16.83 -7.16 -6.38
CA GLN A 57 15.93 -7.77 -7.35
C GLN A 57 15.03 -6.73 -8.04
N TRP A 58 14.45 -5.81 -7.26
CA TRP A 58 13.66 -4.70 -7.82
C TRP A 58 14.50 -3.76 -8.68
N ALA A 59 15.73 -3.44 -8.26
CA ALA A 59 16.63 -2.62 -9.08
C ALA A 59 16.94 -3.31 -10.43
N ALA A 60 17.12 -4.62 -10.42
CA ALA A 60 17.38 -5.41 -11.64
C ALA A 60 16.18 -5.50 -12.61
N THR A 61 14.95 -5.19 -12.18
CA THR A 61 13.80 -5.15 -13.11
C THR A 61 13.77 -3.91 -13.98
N HIS A 62 14.59 -2.90 -13.69
CA HIS A 62 14.61 -1.65 -14.44
C HIS A 62 15.50 -1.78 -15.69
N PRO A 63 15.10 -1.17 -16.81
CA PRO A 63 15.93 -1.14 -18.00
C PRO A 63 17.22 -0.37 -17.71
N VAL A 64 18.32 -0.82 -18.33
CA VAL A 64 19.61 -0.11 -18.27
C VAL A 64 19.40 1.28 -18.86
N THR A 65 19.39 2.28 -17.97
CA THR A 65 19.20 3.67 -18.36
C THR A 65 20.58 4.27 -18.66
N PRO A 66 20.77 4.94 -19.82
CA PRO A 66 22.04 5.59 -20.12
C PRO A 66 22.38 6.61 -19.04
N LEU A 67 23.66 6.63 -18.65
CA LEU A 67 24.15 7.60 -17.67
C LEU A 67 23.99 9.02 -18.22
N LEU A 68 23.57 9.93 -17.36
CA LEU A 68 23.59 11.36 -17.68
C LEU A 68 25.05 11.80 -17.90
N SER A 69 25.25 12.76 -18.81
CA SER A 69 26.57 13.38 -18.98
C SER A 69 26.97 14.15 -17.72
N GLU A 70 28.27 14.30 -17.49
CA GLU A 70 28.77 15.11 -16.36
C GLU A 70 28.23 16.55 -16.39
N GLU A 71 28.05 17.12 -17.59
CA GLU A 71 27.44 18.43 -17.77
C GLU A 71 25.98 18.45 -17.32
N ALA A 72 25.19 17.42 -17.67
CA ALA A 72 23.79 17.30 -17.25
C ALA A 72 23.65 17.08 -15.73
N MET A 73 24.65 16.45 -15.10
CA MET A 73 24.73 16.31 -13.64
C MET A 73 25.36 17.52 -12.94
N SER A 74 25.87 18.50 -13.70
CA SER A 74 26.54 19.65 -13.11
C SER A 74 25.55 20.49 -12.29
N ARG A 75 26.00 20.98 -11.13
CA ARG A 75 25.19 21.86 -10.27
C ARG A 75 24.65 23.07 -11.03
N ARG A 76 25.45 23.62 -11.95
CA ARG A 76 25.04 24.73 -12.83
C ARG A 76 23.84 24.36 -13.70
N PHE A 77 23.81 23.16 -14.26
CA PHE A 77 22.70 22.66 -15.07
C PHE A 77 21.49 22.26 -14.20
N LEU A 78 21.69 21.63 -13.06
CA LEU A 78 20.61 21.21 -12.16
C LEU A 78 19.87 22.38 -11.50
N TYR A 79 20.56 23.50 -11.24
CA TYR A 79 20.01 24.66 -10.54
C TYR A 79 19.96 25.92 -11.42
N HIS A 80 19.92 25.76 -12.74
CA HIS A 80 19.94 26.87 -13.71
C HIS A 80 18.77 27.87 -13.58
N GLN A 81 17.72 27.57 -12.78
CA GLN A 81 16.57 28.45 -12.53
C GLN A 81 16.44 28.96 -11.09
N ARG A 82 17.49 28.93 -10.26
CA ARG A 82 17.45 29.66 -8.98
C ARG A 82 18.03 31.07 -9.16
N PRO A 83 17.24 32.14 -8.97
CA PRO A 83 17.76 33.50 -8.86
C PRO A 83 18.65 33.67 -7.62
#